data_AF-A0AAD6K450-F1
#
_entry.id   AF-A0AAD6K450-F1
#
_cell.length_a   1.000
_cell.length_b   1.000
_cell.length_c   1.000
_cell.angle_alpha   90.00
_cell.angle_beta   90.00
_cell.angle_gamma   90.00
#
_symmetry.space_group_name_H-M   'P 1'
#
loop_
_entity.id
_entity.type
_entity.pdbx_description
1 polymer ?
#
loop_
_entity_poly.entity_id
_entity_poly.type
_entity_poly.pdbx_seq_one_letter_code
_entity_poly.pdbx_strand_id
1 'polypeptide(L)'
;MKKFNSKLDLVLLLLPIILFLQPISAIDFVFNGFNSSSVSLYGSAIIESRILTLTNQTSFAIGRALYPKKIPTKDPNSSYVYPFSTSFIFAMAPYKNVLPGHGLVFLFVPFTGIQGSSSAQNLGFLNLTNGNSSDNHMLGIEFDVFENEEFNDRSDNHVGIDVNSLTSIAAEDAGYWPDNSRGSSNGNSSDEDRDSFKGQDLNNGKNYQVWIDYEDSMINVTMAPAGMKRPSRPLLNVSLNLSDVFEDEMHVGFTSSTGQLVQGHKILAWSFSNSNFSLSESLITTGLPSFLLPKDPFYRSAVFIAGATAGGVLLVAFWRYNYMVFDQEKTKESKGDSGDGGLGTGVLATSNQVSRNRGSNKEDSVKRMLLASEEMERSTRVFYQEGQRLQ
;
A
#
# COMPACT_ATOMS: atom_id res chain seq x y z
N MET A 1 11.54 -41.15 -66.20
CA MET A 1 11.32 -40.10 -65.18
C MET A 1 10.14 -40.52 -64.29
N LYS A 2 10.38 -40.91 -63.03
CA LYS A 2 9.31 -41.25 -62.10
C LYS A 2 8.58 -39.96 -61.72
N LYS A 3 7.28 -39.87 -62.01
CA LYS A 3 6.42 -38.77 -61.54
C LYS A 3 6.23 -38.95 -60.03
N PHE A 4 7.00 -38.19 -59.26
CA PHE A 4 6.79 -38.01 -57.83
C PHE A 4 5.40 -37.41 -57.59
N ASN A 5 4.65 -38.00 -56.67
CA ASN A 5 3.28 -37.59 -56.36
C ASN A 5 3.39 -36.47 -55.33
N SER A 6 3.40 -35.22 -55.81
CA SER A 6 3.81 -34.03 -55.05
C SER A 6 3.15 -33.86 -53.67
N LYS A 7 1.96 -34.41 -53.46
CA LYS A 7 1.29 -34.42 -52.16
C LYS A 7 1.86 -35.45 -51.18
N LEU A 8 2.21 -36.64 -51.66
CA LEU A 8 2.80 -37.71 -50.83
C LEU A 8 4.22 -37.33 -50.40
N ASP A 9 4.98 -36.72 -51.32
CA ASP A 9 6.34 -36.25 -51.05
C ASP A 9 6.35 -35.06 -50.08
N LEU A 10 5.37 -34.15 -50.19
CA LEU A 10 5.19 -33.07 -49.22
C LEU A 10 4.85 -33.59 -47.82
N VAL A 11 3.98 -34.59 -47.72
CA VAL A 11 3.64 -35.22 -46.42
C VAL A 11 4.85 -35.94 -45.81
N LEU A 12 5.63 -36.67 -46.62
CA LEU A 12 6.87 -37.33 -46.19
C LEU A 12 7.94 -36.33 -45.73
N LEU A 13 7.98 -35.14 -46.33
CA LEU A 13 8.91 -34.06 -45.98
C LEU A 13 8.50 -33.30 -44.71
N LEU A 14 7.19 -33.19 -44.44
CA LEU A 14 6.64 -32.59 -43.23
C LEU A 14 6.59 -33.55 -42.02
N LEU A 15 6.53 -34.87 -42.25
CA LEU A 15 6.49 -35.89 -41.21
C LEU A 15 7.61 -35.77 -40.16
N PRO A 16 8.91 -35.60 -40.53
CA PRO A 16 9.96 -35.40 -39.53
C PRO A 16 9.74 -34.10 -38.74
N ILE A 17 9.30 -33.01 -39.38
CA ILE A 17 9.04 -31.73 -38.69
C ILE A 17 7.96 -31.90 -37.62
N ILE A 18 6.89 -32.64 -37.92
CA ILE A 18 5.80 -32.94 -36.97
C ILE A 18 6.30 -33.87 -35.84
N LEU A 19 7.21 -34.80 -36.12
CA LEU A 19 7.77 -35.72 -35.12
C LEU A 19 8.83 -35.05 -34.21
N PHE A 20 9.43 -33.92 -34.64
CA PHE A 20 10.37 -33.12 -33.84
C PHE A 20 9.70 -32.01 -33.04
N LEU A 21 8.43 -31.69 -33.30
CA LEU A 21 7.64 -30.78 -32.45
C LEU A 21 7.31 -31.50 -31.14
N GLN A 22 8.10 -31.27 -30.09
CA GLN A 22 7.69 -31.62 -28.74
C GLN A 22 6.53 -30.69 -28.36
N PRO A 23 5.33 -31.20 -28.08
CA PRO A 23 4.25 -30.35 -27.60
C PRO A 23 4.67 -29.80 -26.23
N ILE A 24 4.77 -28.48 -26.11
CA ILE A 24 4.84 -27.83 -24.80
C ILE A 24 3.61 -28.31 -24.04
N SER A 25 3.80 -28.99 -22.90
CA SER A 25 2.66 -29.29 -22.05
C SER A 25 2.16 -27.97 -21.49
N ALA A 26 1.04 -27.48 -22.03
CA ALA A 26 0.39 -26.31 -21.48
C ALA A 26 0.04 -26.57 -20.01
N ILE A 27 0.43 -25.66 -19.12
CA ILE A 27 0.07 -25.69 -17.71
C ILE A 27 -0.93 -24.60 -17.49
N ASP A 28 -2.19 -25.01 -17.30
CA ASP A 28 -3.29 -24.13 -17.00
C ASP A 28 -3.92 -24.53 -15.68
N PHE A 29 -4.07 -23.58 -14.78
CA PHE A 29 -4.93 -23.77 -13.60
C PHE A 29 -5.63 -22.48 -13.21
N VAL A 30 -6.79 -22.66 -12.57
CA VAL A 30 -7.60 -21.59 -11.98
C VAL A 30 -8.10 -22.07 -10.63
N PHE A 31 -7.77 -21.31 -9.58
CA PHE A 31 -8.22 -21.52 -8.22
C PHE A 31 -9.11 -20.35 -7.80
N ASN A 32 -10.42 -20.57 -7.84
CA ASN A 32 -11.42 -19.65 -7.27
C ASN A 32 -11.65 -20.00 -5.79
N GLY A 33 -10.58 -19.88 -5.02
CA GLY A 33 -10.43 -20.41 -3.67
C GLY A 33 -9.57 -21.67 -3.63
N PHE A 34 -9.04 -21.96 -2.44
CA PHE A 34 -8.01 -22.96 -2.21
C PHE A 34 -8.54 -24.15 -1.38
N ASN A 35 -7.95 -25.31 -1.62
CA ASN A 35 -8.10 -26.50 -0.79
C ASN A 35 -6.74 -27.19 -0.62
N SER A 36 -6.68 -28.31 0.11
CA SER A 36 -5.42 -28.99 0.43
C SER A 36 -4.64 -29.52 -0.77
N SER A 37 -5.24 -29.64 -1.96
CA SER A 37 -4.54 -30.02 -3.19
C SER A 37 -4.18 -28.84 -4.09
N SER A 38 -4.64 -27.62 -3.79
CA SER A 38 -4.34 -26.43 -4.60
C SER A 38 -2.87 -26.04 -4.52
N VAL A 39 -2.27 -26.10 -3.33
CA VAL A 39 -0.90 -25.65 -3.05
C VAL A 39 -0.26 -26.49 -1.95
N SER A 40 1.07 -26.60 -1.99
CA SER A 40 1.89 -27.08 -0.89
C SER A 40 2.22 -25.92 0.04
N LEU A 41 1.99 -26.10 1.34
CA LEU A 41 2.11 -25.07 2.37
C LEU A 41 3.39 -25.26 3.19
N TYR A 42 4.05 -24.14 3.51
CA TYR A 42 5.27 -24.11 4.32
C TYR A 42 5.24 -22.94 5.32
N GLY A 43 5.93 -23.13 6.43
CA GLY A 43 5.97 -22.13 7.51
C GLY A 43 4.59 -21.90 8.13
N SER A 44 4.16 -20.65 8.26
CA SER A 44 2.86 -20.27 8.82
C SER A 44 1.69 -20.34 7.83
N ALA A 45 1.94 -20.71 6.57
CA ALA A 45 0.90 -20.69 5.54
C ALA A 45 -0.18 -21.74 5.82
N ILE A 46 -1.44 -21.31 5.75
CA ILE A 46 -2.63 -22.14 6.00
C ILE A 46 -3.73 -21.84 4.99
N ILE A 47 -4.67 -22.76 4.84
CA ILE A 47 -5.90 -22.53 4.08
C ILE A 47 -7.08 -22.54 5.06
N GLU A 48 -7.76 -21.41 5.17
CA GLU A 48 -8.93 -21.25 6.02
C GLU A 48 -10.10 -20.73 5.19
N SER A 49 -11.25 -21.41 5.24
CA SER A 49 -12.46 -20.98 4.50
C SER A 49 -12.22 -20.73 3.00
N ARG A 50 -11.40 -21.59 2.38
CA ARG A 50 -10.93 -21.50 0.98
C ARG A 50 -10.02 -20.31 0.66
N ILE A 51 -9.49 -19.62 1.67
CA ILE A 51 -8.55 -18.51 1.50
C ILE A 51 -7.16 -19.00 1.91
N LEU A 52 -6.19 -18.83 1.02
CA LEU A 52 -4.80 -19.06 1.35
C LEU A 52 -4.30 -17.88 2.19
N THR A 53 -3.95 -18.13 3.44
CA THR A 53 -3.39 -17.13 4.36
C THR A 53 -1.93 -17.47 4.61
N LEU A 54 -1.01 -16.63 4.14
CA LEU A 54 0.44 -16.87 4.27
C LEU A 54 0.90 -16.57 5.71
N THR A 55 0.48 -15.43 6.25
CA THR A 55 0.84 -15.01 7.61
C THR A 55 -0.38 -14.53 8.40
N ASN A 56 -0.19 -14.41 9.72
CA ASN A 56 -1.19 -13.91 10.66
C ASN A 56 -0.52 -12.97 11.68
N GLN A 57 -1.09 -12.79 12.87
CA GLN A 57 -0.53 -11.94 13.94
C GLN A 57 0.76 -12.46 14.58
N THR A 58 1.26 -13.64 14.17
CA THR A 58 2.51 -14.19 14.70
C THR A 58 3.68 -13.33 14.20
N SER A 59 4.48 -12.80 15.12
CA SER A 59 5.69 -12.04 14.80
C SER A 59 6.79 -12.93 14.25
N PHE A 60 7.64 -12.38 13.38
CA PHE A 60 8.80 -13.06 12.78
C PHE A 60 8.48 -14.40 12.09
N ALA A 61 7.29 -14.51 11.50
CA ALA A 61 6.85 -15.70 10.79
C ALA A 61 7.12 -15.59 9.29
N ILE A 62 7.34 -16.73 8.64
CA ILE A 62 7.39 -16.86 7.17
C ILE A 62 6.26 -17.78 6.76
N GLY A 63 5.47 -17.37 5.79
CA GLY A 63 4.46 -18.21 5.15
C GLY A 63 4.76 -18.33 3.67
N ARG A 64 4.85 -19.57 3.17
CA ARG A 64 5.05 -19.82 1.74
C ARG A 64 4.09 -20.88 1.24
N ALA A 65 3.56 -20.68 0.04
CA ALA A 65 2.68 -21.62 -0.63
C ALA A 65 3.10 -21.76 -2.08
N LEU A 66 3.37 -22.99 -2.51
CA LEU A 66 3.87 -23.30 -3.85
C LEU A 66 2.86 -24.18 -4.60
N TYR A 67 2.75 -24.00 -5.91
CA TYR A 67 2.04 -24.95 -6.76
C TYR A 67 2.68 -26.35 -6.58
N PRO A 68 1.90 -27.44 -6.41
CA PRO A 68 2.45 -28.72 -5.97
C PRO A 68 3.40 -29.39 -6.97
N LYS A 69 3.39 -28.98 -8.25
CA LYS A 69 4.28 -29.49 -9.28
C LYS A 69 5.22 -28.38 -9.73
N LYS A 70 6.40 -28.77 -10.21
CA LYS A 70 7.25 -27.85 -10.96
C LYS A 70 6.59 -27.49 -12.29
N ILE A 71 6.89 -26.29 -12.77
CA ILE A 71 6.46 -25.75 -14.05
C ILE A 71 7.68 -25.71 -14.96
N PRO A 72 7.62 -26.28 -16.18
CA PRO A 72 8.64 -26.09 -17.19
C PRO A 72 8.75 -24.61 -17.55
N THR A 73 9.95 -24.09 -17.45
CA THR A 73 10.27 -22.66 -17.62
C THR A 73 11.15 -22.42 -18.85
N LYS A 74 11.95 -23.39 -19.27
CA LYS A 74 12.68 -23.39 -20.56
C LYS A 74 13.05 -24.81 -20.95
N ASP A 75 13.39 -25.01 -22.22
CA ASP A 75 14.00 -26.27 -22.66
C ASP A 75 15.45 -26.38 -22.16
N PRO A 76 15.95 -27.60 -21.88
CA PRO A 76 17.34 -27.80 -21.51
C PRO A 76 18.31 -27.19 -22.54
N ASN A 77 19.27 -26.40 -22.05
CA ASN A 77 20.25 -25.64 -22.86
C ASN A 77 19.64 -24.57 -23.79
N SER A 78 18.37 -24.21 -23.61
CA SER A 78 17.74 -23.11 -24.32
C SER A 78 17.94 -21.79 -23.56
N SER A 79 18.17 -20.71 -24.30
CA SER A 79 18.06 -19.34 -23.76
C SER A 79 16.64 -18.80 -23.85
N TYR A 80 15.72 -19.54 -24.49
CA TYR A 80 14.33 -19.15 -24.62
C TYR A 80 13.53 -19.59 -23.39
N VAL A 81 13.11 -18.60 -22.60
CA VAL A 81 12.20 -18.79 -21.47
C VAL A 81 10.76 -18.80 -21.99
N TYR A 82 9.99 -19.79 -21.57
CA TYR A 82 8.59 -19.91 -21.95
C TYR A 82 7.78 -18.71 -21.45
N PRO A 83 6.83 -18.20 -22.26
CA PRO A 83 5.96 -17.14 -21.83
C PRO A 83 5.07 -17.64 -20.69
N PHE A 84 4.69 -16.75 -19.79
CA PHE A 84 3.70 -17.05 -18.76
C PHE A 84 2.82 -15.85 -18.47
N SER A 85 1.60 -16.15 -18.04
CA SER A 85 0.65 -15.19 -17.51
C SER A 85 0.11 -15.73 -16.20
N THR A 86 0.13 -14.90 -15.17
CA THR A 86 -0.53 -15.20 -13.90
C THR A 86 -1.41 -14.04 -13.48
N SER A 87 -2.50 -14.36 -12.80
CA SER A 87 -3.32 -13.37 -12.13
C SER A 87 -3.76 -13.91 -10.80
N PHE A 88 -3.78 -13.06 -9.79
CA PHE A 88 -4.26 -13.44 -8.48
C PHE A 88 -4.97 -12.27 -7.82
N ILE A 89 -5.85 -12.63 -6.90
CA ILE A 89 -6.57 -11.68 -6.06
C ILE A 89 -6.01 -11.81 -4.66
N PHE A 90 -5.51 -10.73 -4.09
CA PHE A 90 -4.96 -10.71 -2.74
C PHE A 90 -5.57 -9.60 -1.89
N ALA A 91 -5.41 -9.74 -0.58
CA ALA A 91 -5.63 -8.69 0.39
C ALA A 91 -4.57 -8.76 1.47
N MET A 92 -4.03 -7.60 1.86
CA MET A 92 -3.22 -7.48 3.06
C MET A 92 -4.12 -6.96 4.18
N ALA A 93 -4.60 -7.88 5.02
CA ALA A 93 -5.62 -7.64 6.03
C ALA A 93 -4.98 -7.10 7.32
N PRO A 94 -5.13 -5.79 7.64
CA PRO A 94 -4.60 -5.24 8.87
C PRO A 94 -5.40 -5.74 10.09
N TYR A 95 -4.76 -5.70 11.25
CA TYR A 95 -5.41 -6.01 12.52
C TYR A 95 -5.64 -4.74 13.32
N LYS A 96 -6.79 -4.65 14.01
CA LYS A 96 -7.15 -3.46 14.78
C LYS A 96 -6.08 -3.18 15.86
N ASN A 97 -5.61 -1.94 15.92
CA ASN A 97 -4.58 -1.46 16.86
C ASN A 97 -3.21 -2.17 16.72
N VAL A 98 -2.92 -2.71 15.54
CA VAL A 98 -1.64 -3.36 15.23
C VAL A 98 -1.08 -2.71 13.97
N LEU A 99 0.21 -2.40 13.97
CA LEU A 99 0.86 -1.82 12.79
C LEU A 99 1.04 -2.92 11.71
N PRO A 100 0.58 -2.68 10.47
CA PRO A 100 0.66 -3.64 9.38
C PRO A 100 2.07 -3.71 8.77
N GLY A 101 2.38 -4.83 8.11
CA GLY A 101 3.66 -5.13 7.46
C GLY A 101 3.90 -6.64 7.32
N HIS A 102 4.90 -7.08 6.54
CA HIS A 102 5.79 -6.27 5.70
C HIS A 102 5.43 -6.27 4.22
N GLY A 103 4.91 -7.38 3.69
CA GLY A 103 4.60 -7.48 2.27
C GLY A 103 4.35 -8.90 1.79
N LEU A 104 4.10 -9.02 0.50
CA LEU A 104 3.80 -10.27 -0.22
C LEU A 104 4.64 -10.33 -1.48
N VAL A 105 5.13 -11.52 -1.83
CA VAL A 105 5.86 -11.75 -3.09
C VAL A 105 5.23 -12.90 -3.85
N PHE A 106 4.89 -12.68 -5.12
CA PHE A 106 4.70 -13.76 -6.09
C PHE A 106 6.06 -14.16 -6.65
N LEU A 107 6.39 -15.45 -6.69
CA LEU A 107 7.76 -15.90 -6.92
C LEU A 107 7.89 -17.12 -7.83
N PHE A 108 9.05 -17.20 -8.48
CA PHE A 108 9.63 -18.41 -9.04
C PHE A 108 10.91 -18.77 -8.26
N VAL A 109 11.03 -20.04 -7.85
CA VAL A 109 12.16 -20.55 -7.06
C VAL A 109 12.55 -21.97 -7.48
N PRO A 110 13.83 -22.37 -7.35
CA PRO A 110 14.27 -23.69 -7.78
C PRO A 110 14.05 -24.79 -6.71
N PHE A 111 13.73 -24.39 -5.48
CA PHE A 111 13.56 -25.26 -4.32
C PHE A 111 12.23 -25.06 -3.59
N THR A 112 11.90 -26.00 -2.71
CA THR A 112 10.71 -25.94 -1.85
C THR A 112 11.05 -25.52 -0.43
N GLY A 113 10.03 -25.27 0.40
CA GLY A 113 10.24 -24.86 1.79
C GLY A 113 10.70 -23.42 1.93
N ILE A 114 11.20 -23.09 3.11
CA ILE A 114 11.58 -21.72 3.53
C ILE A 114 13.06 -21.62 3.92
N GLN A 115 13.86 -22.63 3.59
CA GLN A 115 15.29 -22.60 3.89
C GLN A 115 15.97 -21.57 2.98
N GLY A 116 16.86 -20.76 3.54
CA GLY A 116 17.53 -19.69 2.80
C GLY A 116 16.70 -18.40 2.66
N SER A 117 15.57 -18.28 3.36
CA SER A 117 14.84 -17.02 3.52
C SER A 117 14.73 -16.58 4.99
N SER A 118 14.57 -15.28 5.20
CA SER A 118 14.32 -14.69 6.53
C SER A 118 13.01 -13.91 6.56
N SER A 119 12.53 -13.63 7.78
CA SER A 119 11.28 -12.90 8.01
C SER A 119 11.50 -11.39 7.99
N ALA A 120 10.50 -10.62 8.46
CA ALA A 120 10.52 -9.16 8.48
C ALA A 120 10.74 -8.55 7.09
N GLN A 121 11.71 -7.66 6.94
CA GLN A 121 11.97 -6.92 5.70
C GLN A 121 12.41 -7.82 4.53
N ASN A 122 12.79 -9.08 4.76
CA ASN A 122 13.20 -9.97 3.69
C ASN A 122 12.01 -10.71 3.03
N LEU A 123 10.79 -10.41 3.45
CA LEU A 123 9.51 -10.90 2.91
C LEU A 123 9.34 -12.43 2.88
N GLY A 124 10.23 -13.18 3.52
CA GLY A 124 10.31 -14.62 3.33
C GLY A 124 10.79 -15.03 1.93
N PHE A 125 11.32 -14.09 1.14
CA PHE A 125 11.81 -14.30 -0.23
C PHE A 125 13.26 -14.77 -0.22
N LEU A 126 14.19 -13.90 0.21
CA LEU A 126 15.62 -14.17 0.33
C LEU A 126 16.08 -13.93 1.78
N ASN A 127 17.38 -14.04 2.05
CA ASN A 127 18.01 -13.66 3.31
C ASN A 127 19.19 -12.71 3.01
N LEU A 128 19.57 -11.85 3.94
CA LEU A 128 20.70 -10.91 3.80
C LEU A 128 22.02 -11.58 3.38
N THR A 129 22.24 -12.84 3.77
CA THR A 129 23.47 -13.56 3.42
C THR A 129 23.53 -14.04 1.97
N ASN A 130 22.38 -14.27 1.32
CA ASN A 130 22.31 -14.69 -0.09
C ASN A 130 21.59 -13.66 -0.97
N GLY A 131 21.11 -12.54 -0.43
CA GLY A 131 20.21 -11.59 -1.07
C GLY A 131 20.81 -10.75 -2.20
N ASN A 132 21.93 -11.16 -2.78
CA ASN A 132 22.55 -10.59 -3.99
C ASN A 132 23.34 -11.64 -4.80
N SER A 133 23.08 -12.94 -4.56
CA SER A 133 23.80 -14.02 -5.24
C SER A 133 23.15 -14.35 -6.58
N SER A 134 23.92 -14.31 -7.68
CA SER A 134 23.46 -14.77 -9.00
C SER A 134 22.97 -16.22 -9.00
N ASP A 135 23.47 -17.02 -8.06
CA ASP A 135 23.20 -18.45 -7.94
C ASP A 135 21.87 -18.74 -7.21
N ASN A 136 21.09 -17.71 -6.88
CA ASN A 136 19.78 -17.90 -6.25
C ASN A 136 18.75 -18.51 -7.21
N HIS A 137 18.79 -18.11 -8.48
CA HIS A 137 17.81 -18.46 -9.51
C HIS A 137 16.36 -18.13 -9.08
N MET A 138 16.14 -16.90 -8.59
CA MET A 138 14.87 -16.45 -8.05
C MET A 138 14.36 -15.19 -8.74
N LEU A 139 13.07 -15.19 -9.06
CA LEU A 139 12.31 -14.01 -9.47
C LEU A 139 11.21 -13.76 -8.44
N GLY A 140 11.08 -12.52 -8.01
CA GLY A 140 10.01 -12.04 -7.15
C GLY A 140 9.28 -10.86 -7.79
N ILE A 141 7.97 -10.81 -7.65
CA ILE A 141 7.18 -9.60 -7.85
C ILE A 141 6.61 -9.26 -6.48
N GLU A 142 7.20 -8.26 -5.85
CA GLU A 142 6.88 -7.86 -4.49
C GLU A 142 5.78 -6.81 -4.45
N PHE A 143 5.04 -6.86 -3.36
CA PHE A 143 4.05 -5.88 -2.93
C PHE A 143 4.50 -5.52 -1.52
N ASP A 144 5.32 -4.50 -1.41
CA ASP A 144 5.93 -4.08 -0.15
C ASP A 144 5.18 -2.87 0.42
N VAL A 145 4.99 -2.90 1.73
CA VAL A 145 4.30 -1.88 2.50
C VAL A 145 5.15 -1.32 3.63
N PHE A 146 6.47 -1.41 3.48
CA PHE A 146 7.46 -0.84 4.38
C PHE A 146 8.64 -0.31 3.56
N GLU A 147 9.18 0.85 3.94
CA GLU A 147 10.35 1.43 3.25
C GLU A 147 11.63 1.00 3.98
N ASN A 148 12.43 0.16 3.33
CA ASN A 148 13.75 -0.25 3.75
C ASN A 148 14.82 0.52 2.96
N GLU A 149 15.49 1.45 3.65
CA GLU A 149 16.62 2.20 3.08
C GLU A 149 17.74 1.25 2.61
N GLU A 150 17.97 0.13 3.32
CA GLU A 150 18.99 -0.84 2.94
C GLU A 150 18.73 -1.56 1.61
N PHE A 151 17.49 -1.55 1.12
CA PHE A 151 17.08 -2.18 -0.14
C PHE A 151 16.81 -1.17 -1.25
N ASN A 152 16.99 0.13 -0.98
CA ASN A 152 16.67 1.26 -1.87
C ASN A 152 15.20 1.28 -2.29
N ASP A 153 14.32 1.02 -1.33
CA ASP A 153 12.88 1.00 -1.60
C ASP A 153 12.39 2.33 -2.14
N ARG A 154 11.47 2.23 -3.08
CA ARG A 154 10.91 3.40 -3.78
C ARG A 154 9.98 4.22 -2.89
N SER A 155 9.27 3.55 -1.98
CA SER A 155 8.36 4.13 -0.98
C SER A 155 7.90 3.05 0.01
N ASP A 156 7.16 3.43 1.04
CA ASP A 156 6.54 2.51 2.02
C ASP A 156 5.27 1.81 1.51
N ASN A 157 5.00 1.85 0.20
CA ASN A 157 3.84 1.22 -0.44
C ASN A 157 4.07 1.10 -1.96
N HIS A 158 4.81 0.09 -2.37
CA HIS A 158 5.27 -0.08 -3.75
C HIS A 158 5.09 -1.51 -4.28
N VAL A 159 5.22 -1.62 -5.60
CA VAL A 159 5.31 -2.90 -6.32
C VAL A 159 6.66 -2.96 -6.99
N GLY A 160 7.39 -4.05 -6.78
CA GLY A 160 8.77 -4.23 -7.22
C GLY A 160 8.98 -5.51 -8.04
N ILE A 161 10.05 -5.53 -8.82
CA ILE A 161 10.53 -6.72 -9.54
C ILE A 161 11.92 -7.05 -9.02
N ASP A 162 12.03 -8.20 -8.37
CA ASP A 162 13.24 -8.69 -7.74
C ASP A 162 13.86 -9.81 -8.54
N VAL A 163 15.15 -9.69 -8.83
CA VAL A 163 15.91 -10.72 -9.54
C VAL A 163 17.13 -11.07 -8.72
N ASN A 164 17.12 -12.26 -8.11
CA ASN A 164 18.22 -12.76 -7.27
C ASN A 164 18.63 -11.84 -6.09
N SER A 165 17.85 -10.79 -5.82
CA SER A 165 18.14 -9.74 -4.84
C SER A 165 16.87 -9.29 -4.11
N LEU A 166 17.04 -8.63 -2.97
CA LEU A 166 15.98 -7.87 -2.29
C LEU A 166 15.89 -6.42 -2.76
N THR A 167 16.84 -5.96 -3.58
CA THR A 167 16.74 -4.67 -4.25
C THR A 167 16.05 -4.89 -5.59
N SER A 168 14.86 -4.33 -5.72
CA SER A 168 14.10 -4.29 -6.96
C SER A 168 14.90 -3.70 -8.13
N ILE A 169 14.90 -4.38 -9.28
CA ILE A 169 15.47 -3.82 -10.52
C ILE A 169 14.59 -2.73 -11.13
N ALA A 170 13.31 -2.72 -10.75
CA ALA A 170 12.31 -1.71 -11.09
C ALA A 170 11.19 -1.74 -10.05
N ALA A 171 10.75 -0.56 -9.61
CA ALA A 171 9.66 -0.43 -8.66
C ALA A 171 8.84 0.83 -8.94
N GLU A 172 7.54 0.78 -8.64
CA GLU A 172 6.60 1.90 -8.75
C GLU A 172 5.67 1.92 -7.53
N ASP A 173 5.19 3.10 -7.16
CA ASP A 173 4.18 3.24 -6.10
C ASP A 173 2.95 2.39 -6.45
N ALA A 174 2.34 1.72 -5.48
CA ALA A 174 1.24 0.80 -5.78
C ALA A 174 0.02 1.56 -6.33
N GLY A 175 -0.47 1.19 -7.51
CA GLY A 175 -1.66 1.80 -8.10
C GLY A 175 -1.87 1.49 -9.58
N TYR A 176 -2.72 2.29 -10.22
CA TYR A 176 -3.10 2.05 -11.62
C TYR A 176 -3.48 3.33 -12.37
N TRP A 177 -3.46 3.23 -13.71
CA TRP A 177 -3.94 4.27 -14.62
C TRP A 177 -5.34 3.87 -15.11
N PRO A 178 -6.39 4.67 -14.85
CA PRO A 178 -7.73 4.36 -15.34
C PRO A 178 -7.79 4.32 -16.87
N ASP A 179 -8.51 3.34 -17.43
CA ASP A 179 -8.86 3.36 -18.86
C ASP A 179 -9.89 4.47 -19.09
N ASN A 180 -9.57 5.42 -19.96
CA ASN A 180 -10.49 6.49 -20.37
C ASN A 180 -11.81 5.94 -20.93
N SER A 181 -12.82 5.80 -20.08
CA SER A 181 -14.17 5.55 -20.54
C SER A 181 -14.70 6.85 -21.15
N ARG A 182 -14.58 6.97 -22.48
CA ARG A 182 -15.37 7.90 -23.31
C ARG A 182 -16.87 7.62 -23.08
N GLY A 183 -17.45 8.12 -21.99
CA GLY A 183 -18.84 7.79 -21.66
C GLY A 183 -19.47 8.44 -20.42
N SER A 184 -18.78 9.31 -19.69
CA SER A 184 -19.44 10.12 -18.64
C SER A 184 -19.34 11.60 -18.96
N SER A 185 -20.14 12.01 -19.95
CA SER A 185 -20.60 13.37 -20.12
C SER A 185 -21.76 13.62 -19.15
N ASN A 186 -21.43 13.75 -17.86
CA ASN A 186 -22.21 14.55 -16.94
C ASN A 186 -21.22 15.44 -16.19
N GLY A 187 -21.22 16.72 -16.57
CA GLY A 187 -20.25 17.71 -16.14
C GLY A 187 -20.24 17.87 -14.63
N ASN A 188 -19.03 17.84 -14.07
CA ASN A 188 -18.56 18.57 -12.88
C ASN A 188 -17.23 18.01 -12.30
N SER A 189 -16.57 17.04 -12.96
CA SER A 189 -15.15 16.75 -12.67
C SER A 189 -14.26 17.47 -13.67
N SER A 190 -13.28 18.23 -13.17
CA SER A 190 -12.20 18.80 -13.98
C SER A 190 -11.51 17.68 -14.75
N ASP A 191 -11.30 17.88 -16.04
CA ASP A 191 -10.77 16.88 -16.97
C ASP A 191 -9.38 16.33 -16.59
N GLU A 192 -8.68 16.94 -15.62
CA GLU A 192 -7.38 16.51 -15.09
C GLU A 192 -7.44 15.22 -14.23
N ASP A 193 -8.60 14.87 -13.65
CA ASP A 193 -8.73 13.72 -12.73
C ASP A 193 -8.84 12.35 -13.44
N ARG A 194 -9.05 12.35 -14.75
CA ARG A 194 -9.38 11.13 -15.53
C ARG A 194 -8.15 10.36 -16.02
N ASP A 195 -7.03 11.05 -16.23
CA ASP A 195 -5.74 10.47 -16.65
C ASP A 195 -4.71 10.39 -15.51
N SER A 196 -5.06 10.88 -14.31
CA SER A 196 -4.17 10.84 -13.15
C SER A 196 -4.01 9.40 -12.61
N PHE A 197 -2.78 9.03 -12.27
CA PHE A 197 -2.49 7.80 -11.52
C PHE A 197 -3.34 7.70 -10.25
N LYS A 198 -3.92 6.53 -9.99
CA LYS A 198 -4.74 6.24 -8.80
C LYS A 198 -3.97 5.34 -7.84
N GLY A 199 -3.23 5.97 -6.93
CA GLY A 199 -2.51 5.29 -5.85
C GLY A 199 -3.44 4.42 -4.99
N GLN A 200 -2.94 3.26 -4.56
CA GLN A 200 -3.65 2.29 -3.74
C GLN A 200 -2.85 2.02 -2.47
N ASP A 201 -3.47 2.23 -1.32
CA ASP A 201 -2.94 1.77 -0.03
C ASP A 201 -3.13 0.24 0.07
N LEU A 202 -2.04 -0.50 0.03
CA LEU A 202 -2.08 -1.97 0.12
C LEU A 202 -2.47 -2.46 1.52
N ASN A 203 -2.23 -1.65 2.56
CA ASN A 203 -2.47 -1.97 3.97
C ASN A 203 -3.91 -1.81 4.44
N ASN A 204 -4.85 -1.49 3.55
CA ASN A 204 -6.22 -1.18 3.92
C ASN A 204 -7.16 -2.38 4.03
N GLY A 205 -6.73 -3.60 3.65
CA GLY A 205 -7.57 -4.80 3.65
C GLY A 205 -8.59 -4.89 2.50
N LYS A 206 -8.47 -4.04 1.47
CA LYS A 206 -9.22 -4.21 0.21
C LYS A 206 -8.64 -5.37 -0.59
N ASN A 207 -9.47 -5.91 -1.48
CA ASN A 207 -9.04 -6.91 -2.44
C ASN A 207 -8.50 -6.21 -3.69
N TYR A 208 -7.29 -6.58 -4.09
CA TYR A 208 -6.65 -6.14 -5.34
C TYR A 208 -6.46 -7.34 -6.26
N GLN A 209 -6.62 -7.12 -7.56
CA GLN A 209 -6.27 -8.09 -8.58
C GLN A 209 -5.01 -7.63 -9.30
N VAL A 210 -4.11 -8.59 -9.53
CA VAL A 210 -2.83 -8.39 -10.21
C VAL A 210 -2.81 -9.25 -11.46
N TRP A 211 -2.16 -8.77 -12.51
CA TRP A 211 -1.80 -9.51 -13.70
C TRP A 211 -0.30 -9.36 -13.93
N ILE A 212 0.41 -10.49 -14.08
CA ILE A 212 1.83 -10.52 -14.41
C ILE A 212 1.97 -11.35 -15.68
N ASP A 213 2.44 -10.70 -16.73
CA ASP A 213 2.66 -11.30 -18.03
C ASP A 213 4.13 -11.22 -18.38
N TYR A 214 4.70 -12.34 -18.82
CA TYR A 214 6.04 -12.44 -19.37
C TYR A 214 5.97 -13.05 -20.77
N GLU A 215 6.32 -12.26 -21.77
CA GLU A 215 6.40 -12.67 -23.17
C GLU A 215 7.47 -11.81 -23.87
N ASP A 216 8.18 -12.37 -24.85
CA ASP A 216 9.20 -11.64 -25.62
C ASP A 216 10.28 -10.93 -24.77
N SER A 217 10.69 -11.55 -23.65
CA SER A 217 11.65 -10.95 -22.69
C SER A 217 11.18 -9.62 -22.10
N MET A 218 9.87 -9.47 -21.92
CA MET A 218 9.23 -8.32 -21.32
C MET A 218 8.31 -8.79 -20.20
N ILE A 219 8.50 -8.23 -19.00
CA ILE A 219 7.61 -8.44 -17.86
C ILE A 219 6.69 -7.23 -17.71
N ASN A 220 5.38 -7.50 -17.72
CA ASN A 220 4.34 -6.50 -17.49
C ASN A 220 3.61 -6.82 -16.21
N VAL A 221 3.63 -5.91 -15.24
CA VAL A 221 2.87 -6.01 -14.00
C VAL A 221 1.75 -4.98 -14.03
N THR A 222 0.51 -5.43 -13.88
CA THR A 222 -0.68 -4.57 -13.80
C THR A 222 -1.42 -4.87 -12.51
N MET A 223 -1.97 -3.86 -11.84
CA MET A 223 -2.83 -4.07 -10.68
C MET A 223 -4.04 -3.15 -10.71
N ALA A 224 -5.12 -3.53 -10.03
CA ALA A 224 -6.29 -2.68 -9.81
C ALA A 224 -7.12 -3.24 -8.63
N PRO A 225 -8.06 -2.48 -8.06
CA PRO A 225 -9.09 -3.04 -7.19
C PRO A 225 -9.81 -4.24 -7.84
N ALA A 226 -10.01 -5.32 -7.09
CA ALA A 226 -10.65 -6.52 -7.60
C ALA A 226 -12.08 -6.22 -8.11
N GLY A 227 -12.43 -6.78 -9.27
CA GLY A 227 -13.71 -6.52 -9.94
C GLY A 227 -13.66 -5.41 -10.98
N MET A 228 -12.56 -4.66 -11.06
CA MET A 228 -12.29 -3.78 -12.19
C MET A 228 -11.78 -4.55 -13.40
N LYS A 229 -12.02 -4.02 -14.60
CA LYS A 229 -11.33 -4.46 -15.81
C LYS A 229 -9.83 -4.19 -15.66
N ARG A 230 -9.00 -5.12 -16.13
CA ARG A 230 -7.54 -4.92 -16.24
C ARG A 230 -7.24 -3.60 -16.96
N PRO A 231 -6.51 -2.67 -16.32
CA PRO A 231 -6.01 -1.46 -16.96
C PRO A 231 -5.18 -1.77 -18.21
N SER A 232 -5.35 -0.96 -19.26
CA SER A 232 -4.59 -1.11 -20.51
C SER A 232 -3.12 -0.70 -20.38
N ARG A 233 -2.83 0.26 -19.48
CA ARG A 233 -1.46 0.66 -19.15
C ARG A 233 -0.96 -0.14 -17.94
N PRO A 234 0.12 -0.94 -18.08
CA PRO A 234 0.71 -1.64 -16.96
C PRO A 234 1.35 -0.68 -15.97
N LEU A 235 1.47 -1.12 -14.71
CA LEU A 235 2.20 -0.43 -13.65
C LEU A 235 3.70 -0.50 -13.88
N LEU A 236 4.21 -1.70 -14.16
CA LEU A 236 5.59 -1.93 -14.55
C LEU A 236 5.61 -2.56 -15.94
N ASN A 237 6.51 -2.09 -16.80
CA ASN A 237 6.82 -2.68 -18.10
C ASN A 237 8.33 -2.66 -18.26
N VAL A 238 8.96 -3.82 -18.10
CA VAL A 238 10.42 -3.94 -18.00
C VAL A 238 10.91 -4.96 -19.00
N SER A 239 11.89 -4.59 -19.82
CA SER A 239 12.64 -5.55 -20.63
C SER A 239 13.58 -6.31 -19.71
N LEU A 240 13.36 -7.62 -19.58
CA LEU A 240 14.07 -8.49 -18.66
C LEU A 240 14.29 -9.84 -19.32
N ASN A 241 15.55 -10.18 -19.58
CA ASN A 241 15.88 -11.54 -20.02
C ASN A 241 16.04 -12.44 -18.80
N LEU A 242 15.14 -13.42 -18.65
CA LEU A 242 15.16 -14.39 -17.55
C LEU A 242 16.01 -15.65 -17.86
N SER A 243 16.68 -15.74 -19.01
CA SER A 243 17.41 -16.96 -19.44
C SER A 243 18.44 -17.46 -18.43
N ASP A 244 19.12 -16.52 -17.77
CA ASP A 244 20.21 -16.79 -16.83
C ASP A 244 19.70 -16.90 -15.38
N VAL A 245 18.43 -16.57 -15.16
CA VAL A 245 17.76 -16.65 -13.86
C VAL A 245 16.98 -17.96 -13.76
N PHE A 246 16.20 -18.29 -14.79
CA PHE A 246 15.27 -19.42 -14.77
C PHE A 246 16.01 -20.73 -15.04
N GLU A 247 15.69 -21.76 -14.27
CA GLU A 247 16.09 -23.14 -14.54
C GLU A 247 15.15 -23.80 -15.56
N ASP A 248 15.42 -25.06 -15.94
CA ASP A 248 14.55 -25.81 -16.86
C ASP A 248 13.13 -25.99 -16.30
N GLU A 249 13.02 -26.24 -14.98
CA GLU A 249 11.75 -26.33 -14.26
C GLU A 249 11.84 -25.70 -12.87
N MET A 250 10.84 -24.91 -12.51
CA MET A 250 10.81 -24.16 -11.24
C MET A 250 9.52 -24.35 -10.47
N HIS A 251 9.55 -24.05 -9.17
CA HIS A 251 8.35 -23.89 -8.36
C HIS A 251 7.84 -22.46 -8.49
N VAL A 252 6.52 -22.30 -8.56
CA VAL A 252 5.85 -21.00 -8.57
C VAL A 252 4.91 -20.90 -7.37
N GLY A 253 4.73 -19.71 -6.83
CA GLY A 253 3.75 -19.49 -5.78
C GLY A 253 3.90 -18.15 -5.09
N PHE A 254 3.66 -18.14 -3.79
CA PHE A 254 3.66 -16.93 -2.97
C PHE A 254 4.47 -17.13 -1.71
N THR A 255 5.12 -16.07 -1.25
CA THR A 255 5.69 -15.98 0.09
C THR A 255 5.36 -14.65 0.72
N SER A 256 5.35 -14.62 2.03
CA SER A 256 5.19 -13.41 2.82
C SER A 256 5.84 -13.64 4.17
N SER A 257 6.16 -12.56 4.87
CA SER A 257 6.63 -12.64 6.23
C SER A 257 6.14 -11.49 7.09
N THR A 258 6.25 -11.71 8.39
CA THR A 258 6.00 -10.71 9.42
C THR A 258 7.29 -10.43 10.19
N GLY A 259 7.35 -9.28 10.83
CA GLY A 259 8.44 -8.89 11.72
C GLY A 259 7.87 -8.47 13.06
N GLN A 260 8.28 -7.30 13.54
CA GLN A 260 7.56 -6.61 14.62
C GLN A 260 6.19 -6.10 14.15
N LEU A 261 6.10 -5.73 12.87
CA LEU A 261 4.87 -5.42 12.17
C LEU A 261 4.23 -6.71 11.68
N VAL A 262 2.91 -6.83 11.82
CA VAL A 262 2.19 -8.08 11.48
C VAL A 262 0.90 -7.79 10.75
N GLN A 263 0.61 -8.62 9.75
CA GLN A 263 -0.56 -8.49 8.91
C GLN A 263 -0.97 -9.86 8.34
N GLY A 264 -2.26 -9.99 8.02
CA GLY A 264 -2.77 -11.16 7.33
C GLY A 264 -2.58 -11.04 5.82
N HIS A 265 -1.55 -11.68 5.24
CA HIS A 265 -1.37 -11.71 3.78
C HIS A 265 -2.17 -12.85 3.17
N LYS A 266 -3.21 -12.52 2.40
CA LYS A 266 -4.23 -13.45 1.94
C LYS A 266 -4.32 -13.49 0.42
N ILE A 267 -4.33 -14.69 -0.15
CA ILE A 267 -4.63 -14.95 -1.56
C ILE A 267 -6.02 -15.59 -1.65
N LEU A 268 -6.91 -14.96 -2.42
CA LEU A 268 -8.32 -15.33 -2.55
C LEU A 268 -8.57 -16.16 -3.80
N ALA A 269 -7.85 -15.85 -4.88
CA ALA A 269 -7.93 -16.57 -6.14
C ALA A 269 -6.59 -16.49 -6.89
N TRP A 270 -6.29 -17.47 -7.74
CA TRP A 270 -5.05 -17.52 -8.51
C TRP A 270 -5.23 -18.30 -9.81
N SER A 271 -4.73 -17.76 -10.91
CA SER A 271 -4.61 -18.43 -12.21
C SER A 271 -3.17 -18.36 -12.72
N PHE A 272 -2.77 -19.38 -13.46
CA PHE A 272 -1.49 -19.41 -14.16
C PHE A 272 -1.66 -20.13 -15.49
N SER A 273 -1.03 -19.59 -16.53
CA SER A 273 -0.91 -20.22 -17.83
C SER A 273 0.45 -19.93 -18.46
N ASN A 274 1.00 -20.88 -19.21
CA ASN A 274 2.15 -20.66 -20.10
C ASN A 274 1.76 -20.48 -21.58
N SER A 275 0.46 -20.37 -21.89
CA SER A 275 -0.01 -20.27 -23.29
C SER A 275 -1.29 -19.44 -23.48
N ASN A 276 -2.11 -19.28 -22.44
CA ASN A 276 -3.39 -18.59 -22.48
C ASN A 276 -3.40 -17.39 -21.51
N PHE A 277 -3.08 -16.21 -22.05
CA PHE A 277 -3.01 -14.95 -21.28
C PHE A 277 -4.40 -14.41 -20.89
N SER A 278 -5.46 -14.97 -21.48
CA SER A 278 -6.85 -14.66 -21.10
C SER A 278 -7.36 -15.52 -19.94
N LEU A 279 -6.59 -16.50 -19.44
CA LEU A 279 -7.05 -17.39 -18.37
C LEU A 279 -7.45 -16.63 -17.08
N SER A 280 -6.83 -15.47 -16.85
CA SER A 280 -7.14 -14.56 -15.75
C SER A 280 -8.60 -14.08 -15.72
N GLU A 281 -9.31 -14.08 -16.85
CA GLU A 281 -10.73 -13.72 -16.95
C GLU A 281 -11.66 -14.75 -16.27
N SER A 282 -11.14 -15.95 -15.97
CA SER A 282 -11.87 -17.00 -15.25
C SER A 282 -11.89 -16.81 -13.73
N LEU A 283 -11.19 -15.80 -13.20
CA LEU A 283 -11.19 -15.50 -11.77
C LEU A 283 -12.50 -14.82 -11.34
N ILE A 284 -13.12 -15.35 -10.30
CA ILE A 284 -14.35 -14.81 -9.70
C ILE A 284 -13.97 -13.62 -8.82
N THR A 285 -14.38 -12.43 -9.23
CA THR A 285 -14.09 -11.17 -8.53
C THR A 285 -15.26 -10.65 -7.68
N THR A 286 -16.41 -11.33 -7.71
CA THR A 286 -17.62 -10.94 -6.98
C THR A 286 -17.82 -11.82 -5.74
N GLY A 287 -18.48 -11.26 -4.72
CA GLY A 287 -18.75 -11.99 -3.47
C GLY A 287 -17.51 -12.35 -2.65
N LEU A 288 -16.38 -11.69 -2.91
CA LEU A 288 -15.15 -11.87 -2.15
C LEU A 288 -15.33 -11.37 -0.70
N PRO A 289 -14.69 -12.02 0.29
CA PRO A 289 -14.65 -11.53 1.66
C PRO A 289 -14.03 -10.13 1.73
N SER A 290 -14.45 -9.33 2.71
CA SER A 290 -13.88 -8.02 3.02
C SER A 290 -13.01 -8.12 4.27
N PHE A 291 -11.85 -7.45 4.24
CA PHE A 291 -10.93 -7.37 5.38
C PHE A 291 -10.71 -5.93 5.85
N LEU A 292 -11.57 -5.01 5.42
CA LEU A 292 -11.56 -3.63 5.87
C LEU A 292 -11.80 -3.57 7.38
N LEU A 293 -10.96 -2.84 8.10
CA LEU A 293 -11.23 -2.54 9.50
C LEU A 293 -12.45 -1.61 9.61
N PRO A 294 -13.33 -1.81 10.61
CA PRO A 294 -14.37 -0.85 10.91
C PRO A 294 -13.75 0.52 11.17
N LYS A 295 -14.24 1.58 10.50
CA LYS A 295 -13.84 2.95 10.82
C LYS A 295 -14.29 3.25 12.26
N ASP A 296 -13.34 3.44 13.17
CA ASP A 296 -13.70 3.93 14.50
C ASP A 296 -14.23 5.37 14.36
N PRO A 297 -15.26 5.76 15.13
CA PRO A 297 -15.75 7.13 15.10
C PRO A 297 -14.63 8.12 15.45
N PHE A 298 -14.50 9.21 14.68
CA PHE A 298 -13.41 10.20 14.79
C PHE A 298 -13.15 10.72 16.21
N TYR A 299 -14.19 10.80 17.04
CA TYR A 299 -14.12 11.25 18.44
C TYR A 299 -13.40 10.28 19.39
N ARG A 300 -13.05 9.08 18.92
CA ARG A 300 -12.26 8.09 19.68
C ARG A 300 -10.79 8.05 19.26
N SER A 301 -10.37 8.84 18.27
CA SER A 301 -8.95 8.91 17.90
C SER A 301 -8.12 9.50 19.04
N ALA A 302 -6.92 8.94 19.29
CA ALA A 302 -6.01 9.44 20.32
C ALA A 302 -5.67 10.93 20.10
N VAL A 303 -5.58 11.36 18.85
CA VAL A 303 -5.36 12.75 18.43
C VAL A 303 -6.52 13.65 18.84
N PHE A 304 -7.78 13.23 18.64
CA PHE A 304 -8.94 14.01 19.07
C PHE A 304 -9.04 14.12 20.59
N ILE A 305 -8.79 13.02 21.32
CA ILE A 305 -8.79 13.02 22.80
C ILE A 305 -7.71 13.94 23.34
N ALA A 306 -6.48 13.87 22.80
CA ALA A 306 -5.37 14.73 23.17
C ALA A 306 -5.65 16.22 22.83
N GLY A 307 -6.25 16.49 21.67
CA GLY A 307 -6.65 17.84 21.28
C GLY A 307 -7.73 18.44 22.19
N ALA A 308 -8.75 17.65 22.54
CA ALA A 308 -9.82 18.09 23.44
C ALA A 308 -9.31 18.35 24.88
N THR A 309 -8.40 17.51 25.38
CA THR A 309 -7.80 17.73 26.72
C THR A 309 -6.86 18.92 26.74
N ALA A 310 -5.99 19.09 25.74
CA ALA A 310 -5.11 20.25 25.63
C ALA A 310 -5.90 21.57 25.51
N GLY A 311 -6.95 21.59 24.67
CA GLY A 311 -7.85 22.74 24.54
C GLY A 311 -8.57 23.08 25.84
N GLY A 312 -9.07 22.07 26.57
CA GLY A 312 -9.70 22.25 27.87
C GLY A 312 -8.76 22.85 28.93
N VAL A 313 -7.51 22.38 28.99
CA VAL A 313 -6.49 22.90 29.94
C VAL A 313 -6.13 24.35 29.62
N LEU A 314 -5.96 24.69 28.35
CA LEU A 314 -5.68 26.07 27.92
C LEU A 314 -6.84 27.02 28.24
N LEU A 315 -8.09 26.58 28.07
CA LEU A 315 -9.26 27.36 28.46
C LEU A 315 -9.28 27.60 29.98
N VAL A 316 -9.05 26.59 30.81
CA VAL A 316 -9.01 26.76 32.27
C VAL A 316 -7.87 27.69 32.70
N ALA A 317 -6.68 27.56 32.10
CA ALA A 317 -5.55 28.44 32.37
C ALA A 317 -5.84 29.89 31.95
N PHE A 318 -6.47 30.09 30.79
CA PHE A 318 -6.90 31.41 30.32
C PHE A 318 -7.94 32.02 31.26
N TRP A 319 -8.95 31.27 31.68
CA TRP A 319 -9.94 31.73 32.66
C TRP A 319 -9.29 32.09 34.00
N ARG A 320 -8.35 31.27 34.49
CA ARG A 320 -7.59 31.57 35.71
C ARG A 320 -6.75 32.84 35.58
N TYR A 321 -6.06 33.01 34.46
CA TYR A 321 -5.25 34.19 34.19
C TYR A 321 -6.10 35.46 34.20
N ASN A 322 -7.22 35.47 33.46
CA ASN A 322 -8.13 36.60 33.43
C ASN A 322 -8.76 36.88 34.81
N TYR A 323 -9.09 35.84 35.58
CA TYR A 323 -9.59 35.99 36.95
C TYR A 323 -8.54 36.64 37.88
N MET A 324 -7.27 36.21 37.81
CA MET A 324 -6.19 36.78 38.61
C MET A 324 -5.89 38.24 38.24
N VAL A 325 -5.93 38.59 36.95
CA VAL A 325 -5.78 39.98 36.50
C VAL A 325 -6.92 40.85 37.03
N PHE A 326 -8.17 40.37 36.94
CA PHE A 326 -9.33 41.07 37.47
C PHE A 326 -9.29 41.26 39.00
N ASP A 327 -8.81 40.25 39.74
CA ASP A 327 -8.67 40.33 41.19
C ASP A 327 -7.55 41.30 41.64
N GLN A 328 -6.46 41.38 40.87
CA GLN A 328 -5.41 42.37 41.08
C GLN A 328 -5.86 43.81 40.83
N GLU A 329 -6.77 44.04 39.89
CA GLU A 329 -7.37 45.36 39.67
C GLU A 329 -8.25 45.78 40.86
N LYS A 330 -9.04 44.86 41.44
CA LYS A 330 -9.83 45.13 42.65
C LYS A 330 -8.99 45.43 43.89
N THR A 331 -7.89 44.71 44.09
CA THR A 331 -7.01 44.94 45.26
C THR A 331 -6.22 46.25 45.17
N LYS A 332 -5.95 46.75 43.96
CA LYS A 332 -5.37 48.08 43.75
C LYS A 332 -6.36 49.21 44.02
N GLU A 333 -7.65 49.01 43.75
CA GLU A 333 -8.70 49.96 44.15
C GLU A 333 -8.87 50.02 45.69
N SER A 334 -8.69 48.91 46.39
CA SER A 334 -8.77 48.85 47.86
C SER A 334 -7.58 49.48 48.60
N LYS A 335 -6.37 49.48 48.00
CA LYS A 335 -5.15 50.04 48.63
C LYS A 335 -4.89 51.52 48.30
N GLY A 336 -5.68 52.13 47.42
CA GLY A 336 -5.58 53.55 47.09
C GLY A 336 -6.20 54.50 48.12
N ASP A 337 -6.88 53.99 49.15
CA ASP A 337 -7.69 54.80 50.07
C ASP A 337 -7.15 54.86 51.52
N SER A 338 -5.88 54.51 51.74
CA SER A 338 -5.24 54.60 53.07
C SER A 338 -3.79 55.05 52.98
N GLY A 339 -3.59 56.35 52.80
CA GLY A 339 -2.27 56.97 52.75
C GLY A 339 -2.29 58.47 53.01
N ASP A 340 -2.09 58.80 54.29
CA ASP A 340 -1.42 59.98 54.84
C ASP A 340 -2.15 61.33 54.90
N GLY A 341 -2.16 61.89 56.11
CA GLY A 341 -2.66 63.22 56.45
C GLY A 341 -1.49 64.16 56.74
N GLY A 342 -1.48 65.33 56.11
CA GLY A 342 -0.50 66.37 56.38
C GLY A 342 -0.84 67.68 55.67
N LEU A 343 -1.02 68.73 56.46
CA LEU A 343 -1.41 70.10 56.08
C LEU A 343 -0.41 70.80 55.13
N GLY A 344 -0.94 71.60 54.20
CA GLY A 344 -0.16 72.59 53.45
C GLY A 344 -1.02 73.41 52.47
N THR A 345 -0.97 74.73 52.58
CA THR A 345 -1.84 75.76 51.98
C THR A 345 -1.58 76.10 50.50
N GLY A 346 -2.64 76.40 49.74
CA GLY A 346 -2.70 77.55 48.83
C GLY A 346 -2.46 77.38 47.30
N VAL A 347 -3.39 77.97 46.54
CA VAL A 347 -3.28 78.55 45.17
C VAL A 347 -3.74 77.70 43.95
N LEU A 348 -4.34 78.43 43.01
CA LEU A 348 -5.26 78.12 41.91
C LEU A 348 -4.63 77.50 40.63
N ALA A 349 -5.46 76.70 39.94
CA ALA A 349 -5.56 76.48 38.47
C ALA A 349 -4.49 75.66 37.70
N THR A 350 -4.88 74.50 37.13
CA THR A 350 -5.30 74.34 35.71
C THR A 350 -5.51 72.87 35.28
N SER A 351 -6.61 72.64 34.56
CA SER A 351 -6.76 71.80 33.35
C SER A 351 -6.55 70.26 33.36
N ASN A 352 -7.68 69.55 33.37
CA ASN A 352 -8.09 68.49 32.42
C ASN A 352 -7.00 67.82 31.54
N GLN A 353 -6.63 66.57 31.86
CA GLN A 353 -6.15 65.58 30.87
C GLN A 353 -6.31 64.09 31.28
N VAL A 354 -6.85 63.75 32.45
CA VAL A 354 -6.74 62.35 32.97
C VAL A 354 -7.96 61.46 32.69
N SER A 355 -9.11 62.02 32.29
CA SER A 355 -10.38 61.26 32.15
C SER A 355 -10.65 60.67 30.76
N ARG A 356 -9.87 61.01 29.72
CA ARG A 356 -10.06 60.46 28.36
C ARG A 356 -9.37 59.12 28.10
N ASN A 357 -8.37 58.72 28.91
CA ASN A 357 -7.61 57.49 28.71
C ASN A 357 -8.22 56.22 29.35
N ARG A 358 -9.27 56.35 30.18
CA ARG A 358 -9.89 55.19 30.87
C ARG A 358 -10.97 54.47 30.05
N GLY A 359 -11.61 55.17 29.10
CA GLY A 359 -12.63 54.58 28.22
C GLY A 359 -12.03 53.75 27.08
N SER A 360 -10.94 54.22 26.47
CA SER A 360 -10.36 53.55 25.29
C SER A 360 -9.74 52.19 25.61
N ASN A 361 -9.15 52.01 26.81
CA ASN A 361 -8.54 50.73 27.20
C ASN A 361 -9.56 49.60 27.37
N LYS A 362 -10.80 49.88 27.80
CA LYS A 362 -11.83 48.84 27.90
C LYS A 362 -12.41 48.45 26.54
N GLU A 363 -12.68 49.41 25.67
CA GLU A 363 -13.14 49.13 24.29
C GLU A 363 -12.07 48.41 23.46
N ASP A 364 -10.79 48.79 23.62
CA ASP A 364 -9.68 48.13 22.93
C ASP A 364 -9.49 46.68 23.41
N SER A 365 -9.73 46.41 24.70
CA SER A 365 -9.64 45.05 25.23
C SER A 365 -10.77 44.15 24.70
N VAL A 366 -12.00 44.67 24.59
CA VAL A 366 -13.15 43.93 24.01
C VAL A 366 -12.95 43.70 22.51
N LYS A 367 -12.43 44.69 21.76
CA LYS A 367 -12.09 44.52 20.33
C LYS A 367 -11.01 43.47 20.11
N ARG A 368 -9.96 43.44 20.94
CA ARG A 368 -8.92 42.39 20.88
C ARG A 368 -9.49 41.01 21.19
N MET A 369 -10.46 40.91 22.09
CA MET A 369 -11.11 39.66 22.45
C MET A 369 -11.99 39.11 21.31
N LEU A 370 -12.72 39.98 20.62
CA LEU A 370 -13.52 39.61 19.44
C LEU A 370 -12.63 39.18 18.26
N LEU A 371 -11.54 39.89 17.99
CA LEU A 371 -10.59 39.52 16.95
C LEU A 371 -9.94 38.16 17.21
N ALA A 372 -9.54 37.88 18.46
CA ALA A 372 -8.98 36.58 18.84
C ALA A 372 -10.00 35.45 18.71
N SER A 373 -11.29 35.70 18.96
CA SER A 373 -12.37 34.72 18.77
C SER A 373 -12.58 34.40 17.29
N GLU A 374 -12.59 35.40 16.42
CA GLU A 374 -12.73 35.20 14.96
C GLU A 374 -11.53 34.48 14.36
N GLU A 375 -10.32 34.76 14.83
CA GLU A 375 -9.09 34.10 14.39
C GLU A 375 -9.02 32.64 14.84
N MET A 376 -9.53 32.34 16.04
CA MET A 376 -9.67 30.97 16.55
C MET A 376 -10.70 30.16 15.75
N GLU A 377 -11.86 30.74 15.42
CA GLU A 377 -12.85 30.10 14.54
C GLU A 377 -12.29 29.84 13.14
N ARG A 378 -11.52 30.78 12.60
CA ARG A 378 -10.92 30.67 11.27
C ARG A 378 -9.85 29.57 11.25
N SER A 379 -9.02 29.49 12.29
CA SER A 379 -8.01 28.43 12.47
C SER A 379 -8.66 27.05 12.62
N THR A 380 -9.74 26.94 13.41
CA THR A 380 -10.47 25.67 13.60
C THR A 380 -11.11 25.17 12.29
N ARG A 381 -11.61 26.08 11.43
CA ARG A 381 -12.12 25.71 10.10
C ARG A 381 -11.02 25.25 9.14
N VAL A 382 -9.84 25.85 9.18
CA VAL A 382 -8.68 25.43 8.39
C VAL A 382 -8.21 24.05 8.81
N PHE A 383 -8.06 23.78 10.11
CA PHE A 383 -7.72 22.45 10.61
C PHE A 383 -8.75 21.38 10.23
N TYR A 384 -10.04 21.73 10.21
CA TYR A 384 -11.09 20.83 9.76
C TYR A 384 -11.00 20.51 8.25
N GLN A 385 -10.63 21.48 7.41
CA GLN A 385 -10.47 21.29 5.97
C GLN A 385 -9.17 20.55 5.62
N GLU A 386 -8.07 20.82 6.32
CA GLU A 386 -6.79 20.12 6.12
C GLU A 386 -6.89 18.65 6.58
N GLY A 387 -7.63 18.39 7.67
CA GLY A 387 -7.90 17.02 8.14
C GLY A 387 -8.77 16.19 7.21
N GLN A 388 -9.51 16.82 6.29
CA GLN A 388 -10.25 16.13 5.22
C GLN A 388 -9.39 15.85 3.98
N ARG A 389 -8.26 16.54 3.81
CA ARG A 389 -7.32 16.37 2.69
C ARG A 389 -6.23 15.33 2.93
N LEU A 390 -5.97 14.99 4.20
CA LEU A 390 -5.00 13.96 4.62
C LEU A 390 -5.64 12.57 4.78
N GLN A 391 -6.83 12.36 4.23
CA GLN A 391 -7.57 11.09 4.13
C GLN A 391 -7.96 10.86 2.67
#